data_AF-A0A6V8MUA8-F1
#
_entry.id   AF-A0A6V8MUA8-F1
#
_cell.length_a   1.000
_cell.length_b   1.000
_cell.length_c   1.000
_cell.angle_alpha   90.00
_cell.angle_beta   90.00
_cell.angle_gamma   90.00
#
_symmetry.space_group_name_H-M   'P 1'
#
loop_
_entity.id
_entity.type
_entity.pdbx_description
1 polymer ?
#
loop_
_entity_poly.entity_id
_entity_poly.type
_entity_poly.pdbx_seq_one_letter_code
_entity_poly.pdbx_strand_id
1 'polypeptide(L)'
;MHKKIINCIWGVILVLGIATSSYGAVLFTDNFEYTDSPNNHGWGVGPTSSIAAGAGPDGSNALKITFDCDSNTCGDRWNNWNVPANNQELYIKFNFKFDCGTGNCIGGAKFLKLRGIINGTNYANSTFQVVYQTSKFEGILFGCSGTARDANSIIRYDGTTGLTSGCPTPTLSGTRPGLIDPRDGKWHTWKVHMKYNDDAQNNGLYEVWYDGTKVLGATGINNRDTADSKFFGYIILGGWNQYYGGIPYSIYYDNFVASTTDPDQVIPPSSLTGSGKP
;
A
#
# COMPACT_ATOMS: atom_id res chain seq x y z
N MET A 1 56.23 -25.99 55.86
CA MET A 1 55.07 -26.37 55.02
C MET A 1 53.99 -25.31 55.18
N HIS A 2 53.81 -24.42 54.20
CA HIS A 2 52.68 -23.49 54.15
C HIS A 2 52.09 -23.58 52.75
N LYS A 3 50.91 -24.22 52.63
CA LYS A 3 50.16 -24.32 51.37
C LYS A 3 49.38 -23.02 51.17
N LYS A 4 49.76 -22.22 50.17
CA LYS A 4 48.95 -21.09 49.69
C LYS A 4 47.82 -21.64 48.82
N ILE A 5 46.59 -21.44 49.24
CA ILE A 5 45.37 -21.69 48.47
C ILE A 5 45.12 -20.43 47.63
N ILE A 6 45.24 -20.55 46.31
CA ILE A 6 44.90 -19.49 45.35
C ILE A 6 43.43 -19.69 44.99
N ASN A 7 42.55 -18.87 45.57
CA ASN A 7 41.14 -18.84 45.19
C ASN A 7 41.01 -18.10 43.84
N CYS A 8 40.76 -18.85 42.78
CA CYS A 8 40.46 -18.32 41.46
C CYS A 8 38.96 -17.96 41.40
N ILE A 9 38.65 -16.67 41.55
CA ILE A 9 37.27 -16.16 41.42
C ILE A 9 36.99 -15.98 39.92
N TRP A 10 36.17 -16.86 39.37
CA TRP A 10 35.63 -16.71 38.02
C TRP A 10 34.49 -15.69 38.03
N GLY A 11 34.77 -14.47 37.56
CA GLY A 11 33.74 -13.46 37.35
C GLY A 11 32.90 -13.83 36.13
N VAL A 12 31.63 -14.19 36.35
CA VAL A 12 30.64 -14.33 35.28
C VAL A 12 30.16 -12.93 34.90
N ILE A 13 30.61 -12.43 33.75
CA ILE A 13 30.07 -11.20 33.15
C ILE A 13 28.78 -11.57 32.45
N LEU A 14 27.65 -11.29 33.10
CA LEU A 14 26.33 -11.39 32.50
C LEU A 14 26.12 -10.18 31.57
N VAL A 15 26.35 -10.36 30.27
CA VAL A 15 26.01 -9.35 29.26
C VAL A 15 24.51 -9.42 29.04
N LEU A 16 23.75 -8.55 29.71
CA LEU A 16 22.37 -8.28 29.35
C LEU A 16 22.37 -7.52 28.01
N GLY A 17 22.22 -8.26 26.92
CA GLY A 17 21.87 -7.69 25.62
C GLY A 17 20.46 -7.13 25.71
N ILE A 18 20.32 -5.81 25.85
CA ILE A 18 19.05 -5.13 25.64
C ILE A 18 18.77 -5.25 24.14
N ALA A 19 17.89 -6.18 23.76
CA ALA A 19 17.36 -6.24 22.42
C ALA A 19 16.52 -4.98 22.21
N THR A 20 17.10 -3.96 21.58
CA THR A 20 16.31 -2.84 21.05
C THR A 20 15.49 -3.41 19.90
N SER A 21 14.24 -3.77 20.16
CA SER A 21 13.28 -4.00 19.10
C SER A 21 13.18 -2.71 18.29
N SER A 22 13.70 -2.72 17.07
CA SER A 22 13.44 -1.64 16.12
C SER A 22 11.95 -1.71 15.79
N TYR A 23 11.15 -0.94 16.52
CA TYR A 23 9.77 -0.70 16.12
C TYR A 23 9.80 -0.08 14.72
N GLY A 24 9.05 -0.64 13.78
CA GLY A 24 8.95 -0.02 12.47
C GLY A 24 8.38 1.38 12.60
N ALA A 25 8.85 2.26 11.72
CA ALA A 25 8.47 3.64 11.74
C ALA A 25 7.15 3.81 10.98
N VAL A 26 6.20 4.50 11.60
CA VAL A 26 5.13 5.15 10.86
C VAL A 26 5.78 6.27 10.06
N LEU A 27 5.68 6.20 8.74
CA LEU A 27 6.29 7.16 7.82
C LEU A 27 5.37 8.36 7.58
N PHE A 28 4.06 8.11 7.51
CA PHE A 28 3.05 9.13 7.28
C PHE A 28 1.67 8.65 7.70
N THR A 29 0.85 9.57 8.20
CA THR A 29 -0.55 9.35 8.53
C THR A 29 -1.38 10.55 8.12
N ASP A 30 -2.58 10.31 7.61
CA ASP A 30 -3.54 11.36 7.33
C ASP A 30 -4.96 10.84 7.48
N ASN A 31 -5.76 11.53 8.29
CA ASN A 31 -7.19 11.27 8.49
C ASN A 31 -8.06 12.32 7.78
N PHE A 32 -7.47 13.23 7.02
CA PHE A 32 -8.17 14.21 6.19
C PHE A 32 -9.11 15.16 6.95
N GLU A 33 -8.93 15.31 8.28
CA GLU A 33 -9.76 16.15 9.17
C GLU A 33 -9.43 17.65 9.08
N TYR A 34 -9.34 18.15 7.86
CA TYR A 34 -9.10 19.55 7.53
C TYR A 34 -10.04 20.01 6.41
N THR A 35 -10.14 21.33 6.21
CA THR A 35 -11.10 21.93 5.25
C THR A 35 -10.44 22.55 4.03
N ASP A 36 -9.11 22.63 4.01
CA ASP A 36 -8.31 23.18 2.92
C ASP A 36 -7.76 22.09 1.99
N SER A 37 -6.87 22.46 1.06
CA SER A 37 -6.36 21.53 0.05
C SER A 37 -5.44 20.48 0.68
N PRO A 38 -5.51 19.20 0.28
CA PRO A 38 -4.53 18.18 0.69
C PRO A 38 -3.08 18.56 0.38
N ASN A 39 -2.86 19.51 -0.54
CA ASN A 39 -1.52 20.02 -0.85
C ASN A 39 -0.83 20.70 0.33
N ASN A 40 -1.61 21.24 1.28
CA ASN A 40 -1.07 21.83 2.50
C ASN A 40 -0.65 20.78 3.54
N HIS A 41 -0.95 19.50 3.29
CA HIS A 41 -0.74 18.37 4.21
C HIS A 41 0.20 17.31 3.62
N GLY A 42 1.00 17.68 2.63
CA GLY A 42 2.08 16.84 2.07
C GLY A 42 1.67 15.98 0.87
N TRP A 43 0.44 16.10 0.38
CA TRP A 43 0.00 15.45 -0.86
C TRP A 43 0.28 16.31 -2.09
N GLY A 44 0.70 15.73 -3.21
CA GLY A 44 0.45 16.35 -4.50
C GLY A 44 -0.99 16.08 -4.92
N VAL A 45 -1.67 17.11 -5.43
CA VAL A 45 -3.11 17.09 -5.69
C VAL A 45 -3.39 17.15 -7.18
N GLY A 46 -4.12 16.14 -7.68
CA GLY A 46 -4.62 16.09 -9.05
C GLY A 46 -5.91 16.90 -9.26
N PRO A 47 -6.41 17.00 -10.51
CA PRO A 47 -7.41 17.99 -10.90
C PRO A 47 -8.82 17.77 -10.31
N THR A 48 -9.15 16.56 -9.86
CA THR A 48 -10.49 16.21 -9.33
C THR A 48 -10.47 15.80 -7.86
N SER A 49 -9.38 16.14 -7.19
CA SER A 49 -9.09 15.77 -5.82
C SER A 49 -9.52 16.89 -4.86
N SER A 50 -10.27 16.55 -3.82
CA SER A 50 -10.82 17.50 -2.86
C SER A 50 -11.09 16.84 -1.50
N ILE A 51 -11.31 17.65 -0.46
CA ILE A 51 -11.87 17.15 0.80
C ILE A 51 -13.39 17.19 0.72
N ALA A 52 -14.02 16.05 1.00
CA ALA A 52 -15.47 15.92 1.12
C ALA A 52 -15.87 15.91 2.59
N ALA A 53 -16.55 16.97 3.03
CA ALA A 53 -17.02 17.09 4.40
C ALA A 53 -18.12 16.08 4.71
N GLY A 54 -18.02 15.43 5.88
CA GLY A 54 -19.02 14.46 6.36
C GLY A 54 -19.09 13.15 5.56
N ALA A 55 -18.14 12.90 4.67
CA ALA A 55 -18.16 11.75 3.78
C ALA A 55 -17.43 10.52 4.34
N GLY A 56 -16.62 10.68 5.40
CA GLY A 56 -15.82 9.66 6.07
C GLY A 56 -16.65 8.55 6.73
N PRO A 57 -16.02 7.48 7.23
CA PRO A 57 -16.69 6.31 7.80
C PRO A 57 -17.55 6.64 9.03
N ASP A 58 -17.14 7.64 9.81
CA ASP A 58 -17.83 8.07 11.04
C ASP A 58 -18.51 9.44 10.88
N GLY A 59 -18.78 9.86 9.64
CA GLY A 59 -19.28 11.21 9.33
C GLY A 59 -18.20 12.29 9.43
N SER A 60 -16.94 11.88 9.40
CA SER A 60 -15.74 12.72 9.36
C SER A 60 -15.48 13.27 7.95
N ASN A 61 -14.42 14.04 7.75
CA ASN A 61 -13.99 14.43 6.41
C ASN A 61 -13.33 13.24 5.70
N ALA A 62 -13.20 13.32 4.38
CA ALA A 62 -12.48 12.30 3.61
C ALA A 62 -11.88 12.91 2.34
N LEU A 63 -10.78 12.32 1.87
CA LEU A 63 -10.27 12.61 0.54
C LEU A 63 -11.23 12.05 -0.51
N LYS A 64 -11.68 12.88 -1.44
CA LYS A 64 -12.52 12.50 -2.58
C LYS A 64 -11.76 12.69 -3.88
N ILE A 65 -11.81 11.69 -4.76
CA ILE A 65 -11.36 11.78 -6.15
C ILE A 65 -12.54 11.48 -7.06
N THR A 66 -12.90 12.45 -7.90
CA THR A 66 -14.02 12.32 -8.84
C THR A 66 -13.54 11.88 -10.22
N PHE A 67 -14.25 10.93 -10.83
CA PHE A 67 -14.07 10.49 -12.20
C PHE A 67 -15.33 10.88 -13.00
N ASP A 68 -15.25 12.05 -13.64
CA ASP A 68 -16.33 12.80 -14.28
C ASP A 68 -16.18 12.90 -15.80
N CYS A 69 -15.91 11.77 -16.43
CA CYS A 69 -15.39 11.74 -17.79
C CYS A 69 -16.53 11.53 -18.79
N ASP A 70 -16.51 12.31 -19.87
CA ASP A 70 -17.47 12.25 -20.98
C ASP A 70 -17.03 11.26 -22.10
N SER A 71 -15.79 10.78 -22.02
CA SER A 71 -15.14 9.93 -23.03
C SER A 71 -14.54 8.67 -22.42
N ASN A 72 -14.12 7.73 -23.27
CA ASN A 72 -13.60 6.40 -22.86
C ASN A 72 -12.31 6.45 -22.00
N THR A 73 -11.72 7.63 -21.76
CA THR A 73 -10.54 7.80 -20.92
C THR A 73 -10.62 9.08 -20.10
N CYS A 74 -10.33 9.00 -18.80
CA CYS A 74 -10.43 10.13 -17.87
C CYS A 74 -9.13 10.94 -17.71
N GLY A 75 -8.05 10.50 -18.37
CA GLY A 75 -6.70 10.89 -17.96
C GLY A 75 -6.38 10.43 -16.54
N ASP A 76 -5.31 10.99 -15.97
CA ASP A 76 -4.87 10.71 -14.61
C ASP A 76 -5.65 11.56 -13.58
N ARG A 77 -6.34 10.90 -12.64
CA ARG A 77 -7.01 11.53 -11.48
C ARG A 77 -6.40 10.99 -10.18
N TRP A 78 -5.65 11.80 -9.45
CA TRP A 78 -4.80 11.27 -8.38
C TRP A 78 -4.60 12.23 -7.20
N ASN A 79 -4.14 11.67 -6.08
CA ASN A 79 -3.29 12.35 -5.11
C ASN A 79 -2.05 11.51 -4.92
N ASN A 80 -0.88 12.13 -4.71
CA ASN A 80 0.34 11.38 -4.45
C ASN A 80 1.04 11.88 -3.20
N TRP A 81 1.82 11.02 -2.58
CA TRP A 81 2.67 11.37 -1.46
C TRP A 81 4.06 10.82 -1.71
N ASN A 82 5.09 11.65 -1.49
CA ASN A 82 6.48 11.25 -1.67
C ASN A 82 6.93 10.38 -0.49
N VAL A 83 7.36 9.17 -0.79
CA VAL A 83 7.87 8.26 0.24
C VAL A 83 9.26 8.75 0.66
N PRO A 84 9.55 8.83 1.98
CA PRO A 84 10.90 9.11 2.45
C PRO A 84 11.93 8.16 1.84
N ALA A 85 13.14 8.63 1.60
CA ALA A 85 14.17 7.85 0.93
C ALA A 85 14.48 6.53 1.65
N ASN A 86 15.04 5.57 0.89
CA ASN A 86 15.57 4.30 1.37
C ASN A 86 14.54 3.27 1.89
N ASN A 87 13.26 3.40 1.51
CA ASN A 87 12.24 2.40 1.83
C ASN A 87 12.05 1.42 0.66
N GLN A 88 12.34 0.14 0.89
CA GLN A 88 12.14 -0.96 -0.09
C GLN A 88 10.94 -1.86 0.24
N GLU A 89 10.36 -1.65 1.43
CA GLU A 89 9.26 -2.43 1.99
C GLU A 89 8.30 -1.45 2.65
N LEU A 90 7.01 -1.59 2.36
CA LEU A 90 5.96 -0.70 2.86
C LEU A 90 4.74 -1.49 3.27
N TYR A 91 4.16 -1.08 4.39
CA TYR A 91 2.80 -1.36 4.78
C TYR A 91 1.96 -0.10 4.59
N ILE A 92 0.83 -0.25 3.90
CA ILE A 92 -0.10 0.83 3.61
C ILE A 92 -1.48 0.39 4.06
N LYS A 93 -2.15 1.22 4.85
CA LYS A 93 -3.51 0.99 5.33
C LYS A 93 -4.36 2.22 5.08
N PHE A 94 -5.60 2.04 4.66
CA PHE A 94 -6.58 3.11 4.52
C PHE A 94 -8.00 2.55 4.49
N ASN A 95 -8.96 3.39 4.84
CA ASN A 95 -10.35 3.19 4.50
C ASN A 95 -10.60 3.63 3.05
N PHE A 96 -11.42 2.87 2.34
CA PHE A 96 -11.78 3.11 0.95
C PHE A 96 -13.28 2.94 0.74
N LYS A 97 -13.88 3.83 -0.05
CA LYS A 97 -15.27 3.72 -0.51
C LYS A 97 -15.33 4.03 -1.99
N PHE A 98 -16.06 3.20 -2.74
CA PHE A 98 -16.38 3.45 -4.14
C PHE A 98 -17.86 3.80 -4.25
N ASP A 99 -18.14 4.96 -4.84
CA ASP A 99 -19.45 5.57 -4.84
C ASP A 99 -19.91 5.86 -6.27
N CYS A 100 -20.92 5.12 -6.70
CA CYS A 100 -21.58 5.33 -7.98
C CYS A 100 -22.70 6.39 -7.94
N GLY A 101 -22.88 7.10 -6.82
CA GLY A 101 -23.99 8.03 -6.64
C GLY A 101 -25.34 7.31 -6.74
N THR A 102 -26.20 7.79 -7.63
CA THR A 102 -27.57 7.26 -7.80
C THR A 102 -27.69 6.09 -8.77
N GLY A 103 -26.59 5.55 -9.31
CA GLY A 103 -26.62 4.62 -10.44
C GLY A 103 -25.71 3.40 -10.32
N ASN A 104 -25.79 2.52 -11.32
CA ASN A 104 -24.85 1.42 -11.54
C ASN A 104 -23.73 1.93 -12.45
N CYS A 105 -22.72 2.56 -11.85
CA CYS A 105 -21.58 3.06 -12.61
C CYS A 105 -20.67 1.91 -13.06
N ILE A 106 -20.12 2.06 -14.26
CA ILE A 106 -19.10 1.18 -14.81
C ILE A 106 -17.84 2.03 -15.04
N GLY A 107 -16.73 1.64 -14.42
CA GLY A 107 -15.47 2.35 -14.51
C GLY A 107 -14.37 1.67 -13.73
N GLY A 108 -13.12 1.99 -14.06
CA GLY A 108 -11.96 1.41 -13.40
C GLY A 108 -11.09 2.48 -12.79
N ALA A 109 -10.36 2.15 -11.74
CA ALA A 109 -9.41 3.05 -11.13
C ALA A 109 -8.17 2.27 -10.75
N LYS A 110 -7.00 2.85 -11.04
CA LYS A 110 -5.75 2.43 -10.43
C LYS A 110 -5.72 2.95 -8.99
N PHE A 111 -6.58 2.42 -8.11
CA PHE A 111 -6.93 3.03 -6.82
C PHE A 111 -5.73 3.16 -5.86
N LEU A 112 -4.73 2.27 -5.98
CA LEU A 112 -3.43 2.44 -5.32
C LEU A 112 -2.32 2.15 -6.32
N LYS A 113 -1.29 2.99 -6.35
CA LYS A 113 -0.06 2.73 -7.12
C LYS A 113 1.15 2.99 -6.25
N LEU A 114 2.09 2.05 -6.28
CA LEU A 114 3.36 2.13 -5.60
C LEU A 114 4.44 2.25 -6.66
N ARG A 115 5.11 3.39 -6.71
CA ARG A 115 6.16 3.66 -7.70
C ARG A 115 7.52 3.76 -7.04
N GLY A 116 8.51 3.15 -7.69
CA GLY A 116 9.91 3.32 -7.38
C GLY A 116 10.39 4.73 -7.73
N ILE A 117 11.56 5.10 -7.23
CA ILE A 117 12.24 6.32 -7.67
C ILE A 117 12.49 6.22 -9.18
N ILE A 118 12.10 7.27 -9.92
CA ILE A 118 12.30 7.36 -11.37
C ILE A 118 13.73 7.78 -11.64
N ASN A 119 14.46 7.00 -12.43
CA ASN A 119 15.80 7.35 -12.91
C ASN A 119 15.84 7.25 -14.44
N GLY A 120 15.70 8.39 -15.12
CA GLY A 120 15.53 8.44 -16.56
C GLY A 120 14.24 7.72 -16.99
N THR A 121 14.37 6.67 -17.80
CA THR A 121 13.24 5.83 -18.25
C THR A 121 12.96 4.64 -17.33
N ASN A 122 13.82 4.39 -16.34
CA ASN A 122 13.77 3.20 -15.50
C ASN A 122 12.99 3.49 -14.21
N TYR A 123 12.00 2.66 -13.94
CA TYR A 123 11.21 2.68 -12.71
C TYR A 123 10.45 1.37 -12.55
N ALA A 124 10.35 0.90 -11.31
CA ALA A 124 9.44 -0.16 -10.95
C ALA A 124 8.09 0.42 -10.54
N ASN A 125 6.99 -0.26 -10.90
CA ASN A 125 5.68 0.09 -10.39
C ASN A 125 4.82 -1.13 -10.11
N SER A 126 3.93 -0.94 -9.14
CA SER A 126 2.84 -1.87 -8.83
C SER A 126 1.55 -1.10 -8.77
N THR A 127 0.53 -1.57 -9.47
CA THR A 127 -0.78 -0.93 -9.59
C THR A 127 -1.85 -1.89 -9.08
N PHE A 128 -2.58 -1.46 -8.06
CA PHE A 128 -3.76 -2.14 -7.55
C PHE A 128 -4.96 -1.54 -8.27
N GLN A 129 -5.75 -2.38 -8.93
CA GLN A 129 -6.79 -1.91 -9.85
C GLN A 129 -8.19 -2.37 -9.49
N VAL A 130 -9.12 -1.44 -9.68
CA VAL A 130 -10.51 -1.71 -10.03
C VAL A 130 -10.56 -1.75 -11.56
N VAL A 131 -10.91 -2.89 -12.14
CA VAL A 131 -10.88 -3.07 -13.59
C VAL A 131 -12.12 -2.44 -14.22
N TYR A 132 -11.93 -1.75 -15.34
CA TYR A 132 -12.97 -0.88 -15.88
C TYR A 132 -14.18 -1.58 -16.48
N GLN A 133 -14.00 -2.78 -17.04
CA GLN A 133 -15.10 -3.52 -17.66
C GLN A 133 -16.11 -4.04 -16.64
N THR A 134 -15.65 -4.33 -15.42
CA THR A 134 -16.50 -4.94 -14.38
C THR A 134 -16.67 -4.07 -13.15
N SER A 135 -15.84 -3.03 -13.00
CA SER A 135 -15.71 -2.19 -11.81
C SER A 135 -15.41 -2.97 -10.54
N LYS A 136 -14.75 -4.13 -10.67
CA LYS A 136 -14.34 -4.96 -9.54
C LYS A 136 -12.84 -4.90 -9.33
N PHE A 137 -12.42 -5.09 -8.09
CA PHE A 137 -11.02 -5.30 -7.79
C PHE A 137 -10.54 -6.59 -8.44
N GLU A 138 -9.55 -6.48 -9.33
CA GLU A 138 -9.05 -7.61 -10.11
C GLU A 138 -7.76 -8.18 -9.51
N GLY A 139 -6.81 -7.31 -9.19
CA GLY A 139 -5.51 -7.74 -8.71
C GLY A 139 -4.46 -6.64 -8.71
N ILE A 140 -3.21 -7.09 -8.75
CA ILE A 140 -2.01 -6.27 -8.74
C ILE A 140 -1.29 -6.43 -10.07
N LEU A 141 -1.19 -5.35 -10.82
CA LEU A 141 -0.38 -5.24 -12.01
C LEU A 141 1.06 -4.82 -11.64
N PHE A 142 2.06 -5.41 -12.26
CA PHE A 142 3.47 -5.10 -12.02
C PHE A 142 4.33 -5.48 -13.23
N GLY A 143 5.57 -5.00 -13.27
CA GLY A 143 6.57 -5.41 -14.25
C GLY A 143 7.58 -6.40 -13.69
N CYS A 144 7.79 -7.52 -14.39
CA CYS A 144 8.74 -8.56 -13.97
C CYS A 144 9.74 -9.00 -15.02
N SER A 145 9.58 -8.53 -16.26
CA SER A 145 10.53 -8.75 -17.35
C SER A 145 10.38 -7.68 -18.43
N GLY A 146 11.38 -7.57 -19.30
CA GLY A 146 11.39 -6.66 -20.46
C GLY A 146 11.82 -5.23 -20.15
N THR A 147 11.91 -4.42 -21.20
CA THR A 147 12.37 -3.01 -21.15
C THR A 147 11.28 -2.03 -20.71
N ALA A 148 10.01 -2.40 -20.86
CA ALA A 148 8.87 -1.64 -20.36
C ALA A 148 8.21 -2.41 -19.21
N ARG A 149 8.75 -2.25 -17.99
CA ARG A 149 8.23 -2.86 -16.75
C ARG A 149 6.99 -2.14 -16.18
N ASP A 150 6.22 -1.47 -17.04
CA ASP A 150 4.98 -0.80 -16.65
C ASP A 150 3.81 -1.77 -16.73
N ALA A 151 3.47 -2.42 -15.61
CA ALA A 151 2.23 -3.16 -15.44
C ALA A 151 1.93 -4.25 -16.51
N ASN A 152 2.95 -5.00 -16.95
CA ASN A 152 2.81 -6.02 -18.00
C ASN A 152 2.39 -7.41 -17.48
N SER A 153 2.35 -7.60 -16.17
CA SER A 153 1.98 -8.86 -15.53
C SER A 153 0.98 -8.62 -14.40
N ILE A 154 0.13 -9.60 -14.11
CA ILE A 154 -0.92 -9.49 -13.10
C ILE A 154 -0.97 -10.73 -12.20
N ILE A 155 -1.14 -10.49 -10.90
CA ILE A 155 -1.61 -11.49 -9.93
C ILE A 155 -3.02 -11.08 -9.49
N ARG A 156 -3.98 -11.97 -9.67
CA ARG A 156 -5.38 -11.70 -9.33
C ARG A 156 -5.73 -12.19 -7.94
N TYR A 157 -6.71 -11.54 -7.31
CA TYR A 157 -7.19 -11.92 -5.97
C TYR A 157 -7.81 -13.33 -5.95
N ASP A 158 -8.31 -13.82 -7.09
CA ASP A 158 -8.84 -15.18 -7.25
C ASP A 158 -7.77 -16.27 -7.37
N GLY A 159 -6.49 -15.90 -7.31
CA GLY A 159 -5.36 -16.82 -7.39
C GLY A 159 -4.91 -17.15 -8.81
N THR A 160 -5.51 -16.54 -9.84
CA THR A 160 -5.01 -16.66 -11.21
C THR A 160 -3.91 -15.63 -11.51
N THR A 161 -3.07 -15.93 -12.50
CA THR A 161 -1.99 -15.04 -12.92
C THR A 161 -2.00 -14.84 -14.43
N GLY A 162 -1.64 -13.64 -14.89
CA GLY A 162 -1.29 -13.37 -16.28
C GLY A 162 0.13 -12.82 -16.32
N LEU A 163 1.12 -13.67 -16.54
CA LEU A 163 2.53 -13.30 -16.47
C LEU A 163 3.11 -13.10 -17.88
N THR A 164 3.89 -12.04 -18.06
CA THR A 164 4.69 -11.88 -19.27
C THR A 164 5.80 -12.95 -19.32
N SER A 165 6.22 -13.32 -20.53
CA SER A 165 7.31 -14.29 -20.73
C SER A 165 8.57 -13.90 -19.94
N GLY A 166 9.20 -14.88 -19.31
CA GLY A 166 10.40 -14.70 -18.47
C GLY A 166 10.12 -14.27 -17.03
N CYS A 167 8.87 -13.99 -16.65
CA CYS A 167 8.53 -13.73 -15.27
C CYS A 167 8.49 -15.03 -14.45
N PRO A 168 9.06 -15.04 -13.23
CA PRO A 168 8.96 -16.19 -12.34
C PRO A 168 7.51 -16.41 -11.90
N THR A 169 7.11 -17.68 -11.77
CA THR A 169 5.80 -18.03 -11.23
C THR A 169 5.77 -17.74 -9.72
N PRO A 170 4.84 -16.91 -9.23
CA PRO A 170 4.73 -16.60 -7.81
C PRO A 170 4.18 -17.80 -7.03
N THR A 171 4.54 -17.90 -5.75
CA THR A 171 3.83 -18.76 -4.81
C THR A 171 2.67 -17.98 -4.21
N LEU A 172 1.45 -18.47 -4.38
CA LEU A 172 0.23 -17.79 -3.92
C LEU A 172 -0.34 -18.42 -2.65
N SER A 173 -0.94 -17.59 -1.80
CA SER A 173 -1.62 -17.97 -0.57
C SER A 173 -2.75 -16.99 -0.24
N GLY A 174 -3.68 -17.38 0.64
CA GLY A 174 -4.74 -16.49 1.12
C GLY A 174 -5.61 -15.88 0.02
N THR A 175 -5.80 -16.58 -1.10
CA THR A 175 -6.58 -16.08 -2.24
C THR A 175 -8.07 -16.13 -1.93
N ARG A 176 -8.83 -15.19 -2.50
CA ARG A 176 -10.29 -15.11 -2.33
C ARG A 176 -10.97 -15.53 -3.63
N PRO A 177 -11.83 -16.56 -3.62
CA PRO A 177 -12.63 -16.90 -4.80
C PRO A 177 -13.50 -15.72 -5.26
N GLY A 178 -13.39 -15.37 -6.54
CA GLY A 178 -14.18 -14.32 -7.17
C GLY A 178 -13.65 -12.91 -6.94
N LEU A 179 -14.13 -11.99 -7.78
CA LEU A 179 -13.75 -10.58 -7.75
C LEU A 179 -14.50 -9.84 -6.64
N ILE A 180 -13.81 -8.91 -5.97
CA ILE A 180 -14.41 -8.05 -4.94
C ILE A 180 -15.09 -6.87 -5.64
N ASP A 181 -16.39 -6.70 -5.46
CA ASP A 181 -17.15 -5.57 -6.02
C ASP A 181 -17.22 -4.43 -4.99
N PRO A 182 -16.53 -3.30 -5.22
CA PRO A 182 -16.53 -2.17 -4.29
C PRO A 182 -17.80 -1.30 -4.35
N ARG A 183 -18.71 -1.54 -5.30
CA ARG A 183 -19.82 -0.62 -5.59
C ARG A 183 -21.03 -0.81 -4.66
N ASP A 184 -20.80 -1.30 -3.44
CA ASP A 184 -21.84 -1.43 -2.42
C ASP A 184 -22.07 -0.14 -1.62
N GLY A 185 -21.31 0.91 -1.93
CA GLY A 185 -21.39 2.23 -1.31
C GLY A 185 -20.87 2.28 0.12
N LYS A 186 -20.20 1.21 0.59
CA LYS A 186 -19.71 1.10 1.97
C LYS A 186 -18.23 1.42 2.07
N TRP A 187 -17.84 1.78 3.27
CA TRP A 187 -16.43 1.91 3.65
C TRP A 187 -15.84 0.53 3.95
N HIS A 188 -14.68 0.26 3.39
CA HIS A 188 -13.90 -0.95 3.61
C HIS A 188 -12.48 -0.59 4.02
N THR A 189 -11.82 -1.46 4.78
CA THR A 189 -10.43 -1.29 5.17
C THR A 189 -9.53 -2.09 4.23
N TRP A 190 -8.60 -1.39 3.58
CA TRP A 190 -7.52 -2.02 2.82
C TRP A 190 -6.23 -1.97 3.64
N LYS A 191 -5.51 -3.09 3.64
CA LYS A 191 -4.11 -3.14 4.05
C LYS A 191 -3.31 -3.81 2.94
N VAL A 192 -2.17 -3.22 2.60
CA VAL A 192 -1.25 -3.71 1.59
C VAL A 192 0.14 -3.79 2.22
N HIS A 193 0.83 -4.90 2.00
CA HIS A 193 2.24 -5.05 2.29
C HIS A 193 2.94 -5.37 0.98
N MET A 194 3.96 -4.58 0.64
CA MET A 194 4.76 -4.79 -0.57
C MET A 194 6.23 -4.66 -0.23
N LYS A 195 7.02 -5.60 -0.76
CA LYS A 195 8.49 -5.54 -0.75
C LYS A 195 9.02 -5.64 -2.18
N TYR A 196 9.93 -4.76 -2.55
CA TYR A 196 10.71 -4.94 -3.78
C TYR A 196 11.66 -6.15 -3.67
N ASN A 197 11.89 -6.84 -4.78
CA ASN A 197 12.91 -7.86 -4.83
C ASN A 197 14.32 -7.28 -4.77
N ASP A 198 15.22 -8.04 -4.14
CA ASP A 198 16.67 -7.79 -4.18
C ASP A 198 17.21 -7.95 -5.60
N ASP A 199 18.43 -7.44 -5.84
CA ASP A 199 19.05 -7.49 -7.16
C ASP A 199 19.22 -8.94 -7.64
N ALA A 200 18.71 -9.21 -8.84
CA ALA A 200 18.75 -10.52 -9.48
C ALA A 200 18.13 -11.67 -8.65
N GLN A 201 17.27 -11.33 -7.69
CA GLN A 201 16.52 -12.30 -6.87
C GLN A 201 15.02 -12.21 -7.18
N ASN A 202 14.31 -13.30 -6.89
CA ASN A 202 12.85 -13.39 -6.96
C ASN A 202 12.27 -13.47 -5.54
N ASN A 203 12.57 -12.50 -4.69
CA ASN A 203 12.18 -12.51 -3.27
C ASN A 203 11.32 -11.30 -2.86
N GLY A 204 10.78 -10.57 -3.84
CA GLY A 204 9.74 -9.60 -3.60
C GLY A 204 8.44 -10.29 -3.19
N LEU A 205 7.53 -9.50 -2.64
CA LEU A 205 6.22 -10.00 -2.21
C LEU A 205 5.13 -8.94 -2.33
N TYR A 206 3.90 -9.45 -2.37
CA TYR A 206 2.68 -8.69 -2.12
C TYR A 206 1.81 -9.43 -1.11
N GLU A 207 1.24 -8.72 -0.15
CA GLU A 207 0.12 -9.21 0.65
C GLU A 207 -0.96 -8.14 0.71
N VAL A 208 -2.21 -8.58 0.70
CA VAL A 208 -3.38 -7.71 0.68
C VAL A 208 -4.42 -8.24 1.64
N TRP A 209 -4.97 -7.36 2.46
CA TRP A 209 -6.10 -7.63 3.33
C TRP A 209 -7.25 -6.69 2.99
N TYR A 210 -8.45 -7.24 3.03
CA TYR A 210 -9.72 -6.55 2.86
C TYR A 210 -10.58 -6.82 4.10
N ASP A 211 -10.95 -5.77 4.82
CA ASP A 211 -11.70 -5.85 6.09
C ASP A 211 -11.07 -6.85 7.08
N GLY A 212 -9.75 -6.75 7.24
CA GLY A 212 -8.96 -7.60 8.14
C GLY A 212 -8.70 -9.03 7.63
N THR A 213 -9.37 -9.47 6.56
CA THR A 213 -9.15 -10.80 5.97
C THR A 213 -8.08 -10.74 4.89
N LYS A 214 -7.05 -11.58 4.97
CA LYS A 214 -6.05 -11.70 3.88
C LYS A 214 -6.74 -12.23 2.63
N VAL A 215 -6.68 -11.48 1.53
CA VAL A 215 -7.29 -11.80 0.22
C VAL A 215 -6.27 -12.11 -0.87
N LEU A 216 -4.98 -11.84 -0.59
CA LEU A 216 -3.87 -12.28 -1.42
C LEU A 216 -2.58 -12.29 -0.59
N GLY A 217 -1.78 -13.32 -0.76
CA GLY A 217 -0.36 -13.35 -0.43
C GLY A 217 0.40 -13.94 -1.62
N ALA A 218 1.44 -13.27 -2.07
CA ALA A 218 2.23 -13.67 -3.21
C ALA A 218 3.72 -13.44 -2.90
N THR A 219 4.51 -14.52 -2.91
CA THR A 219 5.97 -14.49 -2.73
C THR A 219 6.65 -15.02 -3.98
N GLY A 220 7.97 -14.90 -4.07
CA GLY A 220 8.69 -15.33 -5.26
C GLY A 220 8.65 -14.28 -6.38
N ILE A 221 8.38 -13.01 -6.06
CA ILE A 221 8.12 -11.96 -7.04
C ILE A 221 9.42 -11.31 -7.49
N ASN A 222 9.51 -11.00 -8.79
CA ASN A 222 10.49 -10.09 -9.36
C ASN A 222 9.76 -8.82 -9.82
N ASN A 223 9.48 -7.89 -8.91
CA ASN A 223 8.67 -6.68 -9.16
C ASN A 223 9.52 -5.43 -9.50
N ARG A 224 10.83 -5.60 -9.73
CA ARG A 224 11.79 -4.54 -10.01
C ARG A 224 13.00 -5.09 -10.76
N ASP A 225 13.47 -4.37 -11.78
CA ASP A 225 14.74 -4.68 -12.46
C ASP A 225 15.96 -4.25 -11.64
N THR A 226 17.12 -4.87 -11.85
CA THR A 226 18.38 -4.42 -11.22
C THR A 226 18.77 -3.01 -11.65
N ALA A 227 18.35 -2.57 -12.84
CA ALA A 227 18.55 -1.21 -13.33
C ALA A 227 17.59 -0.17 -12.69
N ASP A 228 16.50 -0.60 -12.06
CA ASP A 228 15.57 0.27 -11.35
C ASP A 228 16.04 0.55 -9.92
N SER A 229 15.61 1.68 -9.36
CA SER A 229 15.82 1.97 -7.93
C SER A 229 15.20 0.91 -7.04
N LYS A 230 15.93 0.50 -6.00
CA LYS A 230 15.46 -0.41 -4.92
C LYS A 230 14.42 0.22 -3.99
N PHE A 231 14.21 1.52 -4.10
CA PHE A 231 13.40 2.28 -3.15
C PHE A 231 12.15 2.84 -3.81
N PHE A 232 11.08 2.87 -3.03
CA PHE A 232 9.87 3.60 -3.37
C PHE A 232 10.16 5.10 -3.47
N GLY A 233 9.58 5.74 -4.48
CA GLY A 233 9.61 7.19 -4.66
C GLY A 233 8.32 7.83 -4.18
N TYR A 234 7.17 7.28 -4.55
CA TYR A 234 5.88 7.86 -4.18
C TYR A 234 4.72 6.85 -4.22
N ILE A 235 3.71 7.13 -3.41
CA ILE A 235 2.41 6.44 -3.40
C ILE A 235 1.42 7.31 -4.17
N ILE A 236 0.55 6.70 -4.95
CA ILE A 236 -0.56 7.39 -5.63
C ILE A 236 -1.88 6.76 -5.18
N LEU A 237 -2.79 7.60 -4.71
CA LEU A 237 -4.20 7.28 -4.50
C LEU A 237 -4.98 7.70 -5.75
N GLY A 238 -5.71 6.76 -6.35
CA GLY A 238 -6.27 6.93 -7.68
C GLY A 238 -5.20 6.91 -8.79
N GLY A 239 -5.63 7.28 -9.99
CA GLY A 239 -4.76 7.42 -11.16
C GLY A 239 -5.56 7.24 -12.43
N TRP A 240 -4.87 6.85 -13.49
CA TRP A 240 -5.49 6.58 -14.79
C TRP A 240 -6.72 5.68 -14.67
N ASN A 241 -7.80 6.11 -15.32
CA ASN A 241 -9.04 5.38 -15.46
C ASN A 241 -9.34 5.21 -16.97
N GLN A 242 -9.62 3.96 -17.35
CA GLN A 242 -10.29 3.65 -18.60
C GLN A 242 -11.78 3.49 -18.31
N TYR A 243 -12.61 4.12 -19.11
CA TYR A 243 -13.99 4.37 -18.75
C TYR A 243 -14.95 3.74 -19.75
N TYR A 244 -16.07 3.21 -19.24
CA TYR A 244 -17.11 2.59 -20.05
C TYR A 244 -18.47 3.00 -19.46
N GLY A 245 -19.17 3.97 -20.07
CA GLY A 245 -20.61 4.12 -19.81
C GLY A 245 -21.13 5.47 -19.29
N GLY A 246 -20.36 6.56 -19.27
CA GLY A 246 -20.89 7.94 -19.17
C GLY A 246 -21.49 8.38 -17.82
N ILE A 247 -21.58 7.51 -16.80
CA ILE A 247 -21.96 7.87 -15.42
C ILE A 247 -20.73 8.24 -14.57
N PRO A 248 -20.60 9.51 -14.10
CA PRO A 248 -19.56 9.90 -13.15
C PRO A 248 -19.62 9.09 -11.87
N TYR A 249 -18.46 8.86 -11.25
CA TYR A 249 -18.37 8.20 -9.96
C TYR A 249 -17.25 8.82 -9.13
N SER A 250 -17.22 8.49 -7.83
CA SER A 250 -16.20 8.98 -6.92
C SER A 250 -15.59 7.82 -6.14
N ILE A 251 -14.32 7.97 -5.79
CA ILE A 251 -13.69 7.12 -4.78
C ILE A 251 -13.22 8.00 -3.63
N TYR A 252 -13.29 7.44 -2.43
CA TYR A 252 -12.95 8.14 -1.20
C TYR A 252 -11.87 7.37 -0.44
N TYR A 253 -11.01 8.12 0.24
CA TYR A 253 -9.99 7.59 1.14
C TYR A 253 -10.08 8.27 2.49
N ASP A 254 -9.81 7.51 3.54
CA ASP A 254 -9.69 8.02 4.90
C ASP A 254 -8.70 7.16 5.73
N ASN A 255 -8.24 7.66 6.89
CA ASN A 255 -7.35 6.99 7.84
C ASN A 255 -6.12 6.35 7.15
N PHE A 256 -5.46 7.12 6.29
CA PHE A 256 -4.28 6.67 5.57
C PHE A 256 -3.10 6.51 6.52
N VAL A 257 -2.39 5.39 6.42
CA VAL A 257 -1.15 5.08 7.15
C VAL A 257 -0.17 4.45 6.18
N ALA A 258 1.05 4.98 6.12
CA ALA A 258 2.20 4.34 5.49
C ALA A 258 3.27 4.08 6.56
N SER A 259 3.87 2.88 6.55
CA SER A 259 4.78 2.43 7.61
C SER A 259 5.75 1.35 7.12
N THR A 260 6.83 1.11 7.85
CA THR A 260 7.80 0.03 7.55
C THR A 260 7.54 -1.28 8.29
N THR A 261 6.49 -1.35 9.11
CA THR A 261 5.99 -2.56 9.77
C THR A 261 4.47 -2.60 9.71
N ASP A 262 3.88 -3.76 9.98
CA ASP A 262 2.43 -3.88 10.04
C ASP A 262 1.82 -2.84 11.02
N PRO A 263 0.99 -1.90 10.54
CA PRO A 263 0.40 -0.85 11.37
C PRO A 263 -0.56 -1.41 12.43
N ASP A 264 -1.06 -2.65 12.27
CA ASP A 264 -1.90 -3.31 13.27
C ASP A 264 -1.08 -3.91 14.43
N GLN A 265 0.24 -4.03 14.27
CA GLN A 265 1.15 -4.58 15.28
C GLN A 265 1.88 -3.48 16.07
N VAL A 266 1.68 -2.20 15.71
CA VAL A 266 2.17 -1.07 16.50
C VAL A 266 1.28 -0.95 17.73
N ILE A 267 1.62 -1.68 18.79
CA ILE A 267 1.03 -1.46 20.11
C ILE A 267 1.40 -0.01 20.49
N PRO A 268 0.42 0.90 20.69
CA PRO A 268 0.73 2.22 21.23
C PRO A 268 1.52 1.99 22.52
N PRO A 269 2.61 2.74 22.80
CA PRO A 269 3.29 2.60 24.07
C PRO A 269 2.22 2.73 25.15
N SER A 270 1.94 1.60 25.82
CA SER A 270 0.94 1.51 26.86
C SER A 270 1.21 2.69 27.77
N SER A 271 0.23 3.56 27.97
CA SER A 271 0.35 4.67 28.89
C SER A 271 0.93 4.11 30.19
N LEU A 272 2.22 4.35 30.43
CA LEU A 272 2.88 4.14 31.70
C LEU A 272 2.31 5.22 32.62
N THR A 273 1.01 5.13 32.93
CA THR A 273 0.42 5.71 34.12
C THR A 273 0.87 4.86 35.29
N GLY A 274 2.19 4.82 35.50
CA GLY A 274 2.76 4.59 36.79
C GLY A 274 2.30 5.74 37.67
N SER A 275 1.13 5.59 38.27
CA SER A 275 0.72 6.35 39.45
C SER A 275 1.57 5.89 40.64
N GLY A 276 2.88 6.07 40.52
CA GLY A 276 3.80 6.08 41.65
C GLY A 276 3.67 7.42 42.34
N LYS A 277 2.63 7.58 43.15
CA LYS A 277 2.70 8.56 44.25
C LYS A 277 3.48 7.89 45.38
N PRO A 278 4.51 8.55 45.95
CA PRO A 278 5.03 8.18 47.26
C PRO A 278 3.93 8.32 48.34
#